data_AF-A0A7Y4NTE3-F1
#
_entry.id   AF-A0A7Y4NTE3-F1
#
_cell.length_a   1.000
_cell.length_b   1.000
_cell.length_c   1.000
_cell.angle_alpha   90.00
_cell.angle_beta   90.00
_cell.angle_gamma   90.00
#
_symmetry.space_group_name_H-M   'P 1'
#
loop_
_entity.id
_entity.type
_entity.pdbx_description
1 polymer ?
#
loop_
_entity_poly.entity_id
_entity_poly.type
_entity_poly.pdbx_seq_one_letter_code
_entity_poly.pdbx_strand_id
1 'polypeptide(L)'
;MSVSSWKSSVGPKLAAFVSAPSSPQPLGVLRIGVAALLLIQAWSLSESLPELLSNRGWVPWSVSEALASPSVPRVDAVVAALAPLGISQVAGIQALAFIYVVALLGLLVGLHTRLSAVVAWAIHTVLLNSISFFSYGVETFAHISLFYCAVMPVGAAFSLDVRAGRLSGAPSALATLSLRMLQVHLCLIYLATGLEKLLGPVWRDGTALWEVLMQPQYGQFDFAWLAVVPWLVKLSTWGTLAVEVGYAVCVWPRRTRGLWVALTVGMHLGIAVMMGLWLFSGMMTVLTFAAFGWPLVAEAMVTRVRAMALLPFHSSPTR
;
A
#
# COMPACT_ATOMS: atom_id res chain seq x y z
N MET A 1 -7.76 13.63 40.89
CA MET A 1 -8.67 13.12 39.83
C MET A 1 -8.92 11.65 40.12
N SER A 2 -10.15 11.24 40.46
CA SER A 2 -10.43 9.85 40.82
C SER A 2 -10.49 8.94 39.58
N VAL A 3 -10.08 7.68 39.74
CA VAL A 3 -10.10 6.62 38.73
C VAL A 3 -11.49 6.41 38.10
N SER A 4 -12.58 6.80 38.79
CA SER A 4 -13.95 6.72 38.27
C SER A 4 -14.26 7.76 37.17
N SER A 5 -13.66 8.95 37.22
CA SER A 5 -13.84 9.99 36.18
C SER A 5 -13.11 9.69 34.87
N TRP A 6 -12.08 8.83 34.93
CA TRP A 6 -11.30 8.41 33.77
C TRP A 6 -12.08 7.41 32.90
N LYS A 7 -12.76 6.45 33.53
CA LYS A 7 -13.59 5.44 32.83
C LYS A 7 -14.82 6.05 32.15
N SER A 8 -15.43 7.09 32.73
CA SER A 8 -16.64 7.71 32.17
C SER A 8 -16.40 8.58 30.93
N SER A 9 -15.17 9.07 30.71
CA SER A 9 -14.85 10.00 29.61
C SER A 9 -14.06 9.38 28.45
N VAL A 10 -13.31 8.30 28.69
CA VAL A 10 -12.47 7.65 27.66
C VAL A 10 -13.26 6.66 26.80
N GLY A 11 -14.14 5.86 27.41
CA GLY A 11 -14.93 4.84 26.70
C GLY A 11 -15.76 5.40 25.54
N PRO A 12 -16.56 6.47 25.74
CA PRO A 12 -17.35 7.07 24.68
C PRO A 12 -16.50 7.69 23.55
N LYS A 13 -15.35 8.27 23.88
CA LYS A 13 -14.43 8.85 22.88
C LYS A 13 -13.77 7.78 22.03
N LEU A 14 -13.36 6.67 22.64
CA LEU A 14 -12.80 5.52 21.92
C LEU A 14 -13.86 4.88 21.01
N ALA A 15 -15.09 4.70 21.51
CA ALA A 15 -16.20 4.22 20.71
C ALA A 15 -16.44 5.13 19.50
N ALA A 16 -16.56 6.45 19.71
CA ALA A 16 -16.72 7.41 18.62
C ALA A 16 -15.54 7.39 17.63
N PHE A 17 -14.31 7.20 18.09
CA PHE A 17 -13.13 7.13 17.22
C PHE A 17 -13.20 5.98 16.20
N VAL A 18 -13.79 4.84 16.59
CA VAL A 18 -13.90 3.65 15.74
C VAL A 18 -15.24 3.53 15.01
N SER A 19 -16.33 4.10 15.54
CA SER A 19 -17.68 3.87 15.02
C SER A 19 -18.38 5.11 14.47
N ALA A 20 -17.90 6.33 14.72
CA ALA A 20 -18.53 7.54 14.18
C ALA A 20 -18.49 7.50 12.64
N PRO A 21 -19.63 7.53 11.92
CA PRO A 21 -19.65 7.35 10.48
C PRO A 21 -18.75 8.32 9.73
N SER A 22 -17.93 7.80 8.81
CA SER A 22 -17.03 8.58 7.98
C SER A 22 -17.11 8.17 6.51
N SER A 23 -16.63 9.06 5.64
CA SER A 23 -16.68 8.86 4.20
C SER A 23 -15.87 7.63 3.77
N PRO A 24 -16.39 6.79 2.84
CA PRO A 24 -15.65 5.67 2.28
C PRO A 24 -14.58 6.06 1.26
N GLN A 25 -14.47 7.35 0.87
CA GLN A 25 -13.55 7.80 -0.17
C GLN A 25 -12.07 7.41 0.03
N PRO A 26 -11.47 7.52 1.23
CA PRO A 26 -10.11 7.02 1.48
C PRO A 26 -9.90 5.57 1.06
N LEU A 27 -10.89 4.70 1.32
CA LEU A 27 -10.86 3.28 0.98
C LEU A 27 -11.02 3.05 -0.53
N GLY A 28 -11.78 3.91 -1.21
CA GLY A 28 -11.84 3.92 -2.67
C GLY A 28 -10.49 4.30 -3.31
N VAL A 29 -9.77 5.27 -2.74
CA VAL A 29 -8.42 5.65 -3.17
C VAL A 29 -7.42 4.51 -2.97
N LEU A 30 -7.49 3.83 -1.81
CA LEU A 30 -6.70 2.63 -1.54
C LEU A 30 -6.90 1.59 -2.65
N ARG A 31 -8.16 1.23 -2.94
CA ARG A 31 -8.51 0.24 -3.97
C ARG A 31 -7.93 0.60 -5.34
N ILE A 32 -8.12 1.85 -5.78
CA ILE A 32 -7.65 2.30 -7.08
C ILE A 32 -6.12 2.25 -7.14
N GLY A 33 -5.43 2.77 -6.13
CA GLY A 33 -3.97 2.80 -6.09
C GLY A 33 -3.36 1.40 -6.04
N VAL A 34 -3.90 0.50 -5.22
CA VAL A 34 -3.43 -0.89 -5.10
C VAL A 34 -3.63 -1.63 -6.42
N ALA A 35 -4.83 -1.55 -7.02
CA ALA A 35 -5.12 -2.21 -8.29
C ALA A 35 -4.25 -1.66 -9.43
N ALA A 36 -4.05 -0.35 -9.50
CA ALA A 36 -3.20 0.27 -10.51
C ALA A 36 -1.74 -0.18 -10.40
N LEU A 37 -1.16 -0.17 -9.19
CA LEU A 37 0.22 -0.62 -8.99
C LEU A 37 0.40 -2.10 -9.34
N LEU A 38 -0.56 -2.94 -8.97
CA LEU A 38 -0.49 -4.37 -9.29
C LEU A 38 -0.69 -4.67 -10.77
N LEU A 39 -1.46 -3.84 -11.48
CA LEU A 39 -1.54 -3.91 -12.95
C LEU A 39 -0.22 -3.50 -13.59
N ILE A 40 0.45 -2.47 -13.08
CA ILE A 40 1.79 -2.09 -13.55
C ILE A 40 2.79 -3.21 -13.24
N GLN A 41 2.74 -3.82 -12.06
CA GLN A 41 3.57 -4.98 -11.72
C GLN A 41 3.32 -6.15 -12.70
N ALA A 42 2.06 -6.52 -12.90
CA ALA A 42 1.69 -7.60 -13.81
C ALA A 42 2.16 -7.33 -15.25
N TRP A 43 2.07 -6.09 -15.72
CA TRP A 43 2.60 -5.68 -17.01
C TRP A 43 4.13 -5.75 -17.06
N SER A 44 4.83 -5.23 -16.05
CA SER A 44 6.30 -5.25 -15.99
C SER A 44 6.89 -6.66 -15.97
N LEU A 45 6.13 -7.64 -15.48
CA LEU A 45 6.55 -9.04 -15.37
C LEU A 45 6.00 -9.92 -16.50
N SER A 46 5.15 -9.40 -17.40
CA SER A 46 4.37 -10.25 -18.32
C SER A 46 5.25 -11.06 -19.28
N GLU A 47 6.35 -10.48 -19.73
CA GLU A 47 7.29 -11.14 -20.64
C GLU A 47 8.12 -12.21 -19.94
N SER A 48 8.35 -12.06 -18.64
CA SER A 48 9.19 -12.94 -17.82
C SER A 48 8.39 -14.00 -17.04
N LEU A 49 7.07 -14.09 -17.25
CA LEU A 49 6.20 -15.00 -16.50
C LEU A 49 6.65 -16.48 -16.61
N PRO A 50 6.96 -17.03 -17.80
CA PRO A 50 7.47 -18.40 -17.92
C PRO A 50 8.79 -18.60 -17.18
N GLU A 51 9.70 -17.62 -17.23
CA GLU A 51 11.02 -17.67 -16.59
C GLU A 51 10.90 -17.60 -15.06
N LEU A 52 9.91 -16.89 -14.54
CA LEU A 52 9.69 -16.74 -13.10
C LEU A 52 8.90 -17.90 -12.49
N LEU A 53 7.92 -18.44 -13.22
CA LEU A 53 6.91 -19.35 -12.64
C LEU A 53 6.94 -20.78 -13.18
N SER A 54 7.63 -21.05 -14.29
CA SER A 54 7.70 -22.42 -14.82
C SER A 54 8.78 -23.24 -14.12
N ASN A 55 8.66 -24.57 -14.21
CA ASN A 55 9.65 -25.50 -13.65
C ASN A 55 11.01 -25.44 -14.38
N ARG A 56 11.04 -24.89 -15.60
CA ARG A 56 12.26 -24.63 -16.38
C ARG A 56 12.71 -23.17 -16.27
N GLY A 57 12.12 -22.42 -15.36
CA GLY A 57 12.47 -21.04 -15.09
C GLY A 57 13.81 -20.89 -14.35
N TRP A 58 14.09 -19.68 -13.90
CA TRP A 58 15.31 -19.34 -13.17
C TRP A 58 15.45 -20.13 -11.86
N VAL A 59 14.32 -20.40 -11.19
CA VAL A 59 14.27 -21.23 -9.98
C VAL A 59 13.32 -22.40 -10.22
N PRO A 60 13.83 -23.63 -10.39
CA PRO A 60 13.01 -24.83 -10.52
C PRO A 60 12.08 -25.03 -9.30
N TRP A 61 10.95 -25.71 -9.51
CA TRP A 61 9.95 -25.90 -8.44
C TRP A 61 10.48 -26.75 -7.29
N SER A 62 11.33 -27.74 -7.57
CA SER A 62 12.00 -28.56 -6.55
C SER A 62 12.86 -27.73 -5.58
N VAL A 63 13.32 -26.55 -6.00
CA VAL A 63 14.11 -25.63 -5.16
C VAL A 63 13.19 -24.66 -4.43
N SER A 64 12.22 -24.08 -5.13
CA SER A 64 11.28 -23.10 -4.54
C SER A 64 10.27 -23.71 -3.58
N GLU A 65 9.99 -25.00 -3.66
CA GLU A 65 9.12 -25.71 -2.71
C GLU A 65 9.66 -25.68 -1.27
N ALA A 66 10.99 -25.73 -1.11
CA ALA A 66 11.62 -25.72 0.21
C ALA A 66 11.41 -24.42 1.01
N LEU A 67 11.10 -23.31 0.33
CA LEU A 67 10.82 -22.01 0.95
C LEU A 67 9.31 -21.71 1.05
N ALA A 68 8.45 -22.60 0.58
CA ALA A 68 7.02 -22.38 0.56
C ALA A 68 6.31 -22.95 1.78
N SER A 69 5.17 -22.35 2.11
CA SER A 69 4.27 -22.92 3.10
C SER A 69 3.54 -24.13 2.50
N PRO A 70 3.61 -25.33 3.14
CA PRO A 70 2.92 -26.53 2.65
C PRO A 70 1.40 -26.40 2.62
N SER A 71 0.85 -25.51 3.45
CA SER A 71 -0.60 -25.31 3.61
C SER A 71 -1.20 -24.35 2.58
N VAL A 72 -0.37 -23.71 1.75
CA VAL A 72 -0.79 -22.70 0.79
C VAL A 72 -0.56 -23.23 -0.63
N PRO A 73 -1.54 -23.17 -1.53
CA PRO A 73 -1.36 -23.63 -2.89
C PRO A 73 -0.28 -22.81 -3.62
N ARG A 74 0.41 -23.47 -4.55
CA ARG A 74 1.44 -22.90 -5.41
C ARG A 74 1.04 -23.02 -6.88
N VAL A 75 1.76 -22.32 -7.75
CA VAL A 75 1.53 -22.37 -9.20
C VAL A 75 1.67 -23.79 -9.74
N ASP A 76 2.62 -24.58 -9.24
CA ASP A 76 2.79 -25.98 -9.63
C ASP A 76 1.55 -26.84 -9.35
N ALA A 77 0.98 -26.74 -8.14
CA ALA A 77 -0.25 -27.43 -7.78
C ALA A 77 -1.44 -27.00 -8.66
N VAL A 78 -1.58 -25.70 -8.94
CA VAL A 78 -2.65 -25.17 -9.81
C VAL A 78 -2.51 -25.71 -11.23
N VAL A 79 -1.31 -25.68 -11.79
CA VAL A 79 -1.04 -26.18 -13.14
C VAL A 79 -1.22 -27.70 -13.20
N ALA A 80 -0.75 -28.45 -12.20
CA ALA A 80 -0.90 -29.89 -12.13
C ALA A 80 -2.37 -30.30 -12.11
N ALA A 81 -3.23 -29.55 -11.42
CA ALA A 81 -4.68 -29.77 -11.41
C ALA A 81 -5.35 -29.53 -12.77
N LEU A 82 -4.76 -28.71 -13.64
CA LEU A 82 -5.25 -28.42 -14.99
C LEU A 82 -4.72 -29.41 -16.04
N ALA A 83 -3.63 -30.13 -15.76
CA ALA A 83 -3.01 -31.06 -16.69
C ALA A 83 -3.96 -32.17 -17.22
N PRO A 84 -4.86 -32.77 -16.41
CA PRO A 84 -5.83 -33.76 -16.90
C PRO A 84 -6.81 -33.22 -17.96
N LEU A 85 -6.99 -31.90 -18.03
CA LEU A 85 -7.80 -31.23 -19.05
C LEU A 85 -7.04 -30.98 -20.36
N GLY A 86 -5.80 -31.46 -20.47
CA GLY A 86 -4.92 -31.22 -21.63
C GLY A 86 -4.29 -29.84 -21.65
N ILE A 87 -4.37 -29.08 -20.55
CA ILE A 87 -3.80 -27.73 -20.45
C ILE A 87 -2.30 -27.84 -20.15
N SER A 88 -1.48 -27.26 -21.03
CA SER A 88 -0.02 -27.22 -20.83
C SER A 88 0.35 -26.32 -19.64
N GLN A 89 1.55 -26.53 -19.08
CA GLN A 89 2.06 -25.73 -17.97
C GLN A 89 2.06 -24.23 -18.27
N VAL A 90 2.58 -23.85 -19.44
CA VAL A 90 2.64 -22.45 -19.87
C VAL A 90 1.25 -21.86 -20.00
N ALA A 91 0.31 -22.59 -20.61
CA ALA A 91 -1.07 -22.16 -20.74
C ALA A 91 -1.77 -22.00 -19.37
N GLY A 92 -1.50 -22.89 -18.41
CA GLY A 92 -2.02 -22.78 -17.04
C GLY A 92 -1.51 -21.54 -16.30
N ILE A 93 -0.21 -21.23 -16.41
CA ILE A 93 0.39 -20.02 -15.84
C ILE A 93 -0.21 -18.76 -16.49
N GLN A 94 -0.33 -18.74 -17.82
CA GLN A 94 -0.93 -17.63 -18.56
C GLN A 94 -2.40 -17.44 -18.19
N ALA A 95 -3.17 -18.52 -18.03
CA ALA A 95 -4.55 -18.44 -17.58
C ALA A 95 -4.67 -17.85 -16.18
N LEU A 96 -3.82 -18.28 -15.24
CA LEU A 96 -3.78 -17.73 -13.89
C LEU A 96 -3.46 -16.22 -13.90
N ALA A 97 -2.45 -15.81 -14.67
CA ALA A 97 -2.08 -14.41 -14.84
C ALA A 97 -3.20 -13.58 -15.48
N PHE A 98 -3.87 -14.12 -16.50
CA PHE A 98 -5.00 -13.48 -17.16
C PHE A 98 -6.16 -13.24 -16.19
N ILE A 99 -6.56 -14.26 -15.42
CA ILE A 99 -7.62 -14.13 -14.41
C ILE A 99 -7.22 -13.10 -13.35
N TYR A 100 -5.95 -13.08 -12.93
CA TYR A 100 -5.43 -12.08 -12.00
C TYR A 100 -5.59 -10.66 -12.55
N VAL A 101 -5.18 -10.41 -13.79
CA VAL A 101 -5.31 -9.10 -14.45
C VAL A 101 -6.78 -8.70 -14.59
N VAL A 102 -7.66 -9.60 -14.99
CA VAL A 102 -9.11 -9.33 -15.08
C VAL A 102 -9.68 -8.97 -13.70
N ALA A 103 -9.29 -9.71 -12.66
CA ALA A 103 -9.69 -9.42 -11.29
C ALA A 103 -9.19 -8.04 -10.84
N LEU A 104 -7.94 -7.68 -11.14
CA LEU A 104 -7.37 -6.36 -10.85
C LEU A 104 -8.05 -5.23 -11.63
N LEU A 105 -8.42 -5.44 -12.90
CA LEU A 105 -9.18 -4.47 -13.69
C LEU A 105 -10.58 -4.25 -13.10
N GLY A 106 -11.28 -5.33 -12.74
CA GLY A 106 -12.56 -5.25 -12.03
C GLY A 106 -12.41 -4.52 -10.69
N LEU A 107 -11.32 -4.78 -9.97
CA LEU A 107 -10.99 -4.09 -8.73
C LEU A 107 -10.67 -2.61 -8.95
N LEU A 108 -9.98 -2.24 -10.03
CA LEU A 108 -9.61 -0.86 -10.38
C LEU A 108 -10.84 0.01 -10.65
N VAL A 109 -11.80 -0.51 -11.43
CA VAL A 109 -13.04 0.23 -11.75
C VAL A 109 -14.12 0.05 -10.68
N GLY A 110 -13.98 -0.96 -9.83
CA GLY A 110 -14.92 -1.24 -8.73
C GLY A 110 -16.19 -1.89 -9.26
N LEU A 111 -16.02 -2.90 -10.13
CA LEU A 111 -17.06 -3.75 -10.66
C LEU A 111 -17.02 -5.07 -9.89
N HIS A 112 -18.13 -5.46 -9.25
CA HIS A 112 -18.16 -6.64 -8.37
C HIS A 112 -17.00 -6.63 -7.38
N THR A 113 -16.76 -5.47 -6.76
CA THR A 113 -15.51 -5.11 -6.07
C THR A 113 -15.01 -6.18 -5.11
N ARG A 114 -15.91 -6.77 -4.32
CA ARG A 114 -15.56 -7.84 -3.35
C ARG A 114 -15.09 -9.11 -4.03
N LEU A 115 -15.79 -9.55 -5.09
CA LEU A 115 -15.40 -10.74 -5.84
C LEU A 115 -14.04 -10.51 -6.53
N SER A 116 -13.87 -9.38 -7.21
CA SER A 116 -12.59 -8.99 -7.81
C SER A 116 -11.45 -8.98 -6.81
N ALA A 117 -11.66 -8.42 -5.61
CA ALA A 117 -10.66 -8.39 -4.57
C ALA A 117 -10.31 -9.79 -4.03
N VAL A 118 -11.32 -10.64 -3.78
CA VAL A 118 -11.10 -12.03 -3.30
C VAL A 118 -10.34 -12.86 -4.33
N VAL A 119 -10.72 -12.78 -5.60
CA VAL A 119 -10.03 -13.50 -6.69
C VAL A 119 -8.59 -12.99 -6.82
N ALA A 120 -8.38 -11.68 -6.85
CA ALA A 120 -7.04 -11.10 -6.91
C ALA A 120 -6.19 -11.52 -5.69
N TRP A 121 -6.74 -11.46 -4.48
CA TRP A 121 -6.05 -11.88 -3.26
C TRP A 121 -5.69 -13.37 -3.27
N ALA A 122 -6.62 -14.25 -3.67
CA ALA A 122 -6.38 -15.68 -3.74
C ALA A 122 -5.27 -16.02 -4.74
N ILE A 123 -5.32 -15.45 -5.94
CA ILE A 123 -4.27 -15.67 -6.95
C ILE A 123 -2.94 -15.08 -6.49
N HIS A 124 -2.94 -13.87 -5.92
CA HIS A 124 -1.71 -13.27 -5.40
C HIS A 124 -1.10 -14.11 -4.26
N THR A 125 -1.92 -14.78 -3.45
CA THR A 125 -1.44 -15.73 -2.42
C THR A 125 -0.70 -16.91 -3.04
N VAL A 126 -1.25 -17.48 -4.11
CA VAL A 126 -0.61 -18.56 -4.88
C VAL A 126 0.72 -18.08 -5.48
N LEU A 127 0.72 -16.89 -6.09
CA LEU A 127 1.92 -16.30 -6.69
C LEU A 127 2.99 -16.07 -5.62
N LEU A 128 2.65 -15.39 -4.52
CA LEU A 128 3.56 -15.11 -3.40
C LEU A 128 4.21 -16.39 -2.84
N ASN A 129 3.43 -17.48 -2.68
CA ASN A 129 3.97 -18.76 -2.20
C ASN A 129 4.84 -19.50 -3.24
N SER A 130 4.85 -19.03 -4.50
CA SER A 130 5.63 -19.62 -5.60
C SER A 130 6.91 -18.84 -5.90
N ILE A 131 6.95 -17.54 -5.59
CA ILE A 131 8.07 -16.63 -5.95
C ILE A 131 8.91 -16.16 -4.75
N SER A 132 8.93 -16.90 -3.64
CA SER A 132 9.61 -16.48 -2.39
C SER A 132 11.07 -16.00 -2.59
N PHE A 133 11.79 -16.52 -3.59
CA PHE A 133 13.16 -16.11 -3.93
C PHE A 133 13.28 -14.71 -4.54
N PHE A 134 12.23 -14.17 -5.14
CA PHE A 134 12.21 -12.88 -5.82
C PHE A 134 11.52 -11.78 -5.01
N SER A 135 10.97 -12.12 -3.85
CA SER A 135 10.25 -11.19 -2.98
C SER A 135 11.21 -10.22 -2.31
N TYR A 136 10.91 -8.93 -2.39
CA TYR A 136 11.66 -7.86 -1.70
C TYR A 136 10.74 -6.96 -0.86
N GLY A 137 9.50 -7.43 -0.61
CA GLY A 137 8.57 -6.83 0.35
C GLY A 137 7.33 -6.21 -0.27
N VAL A 138 7.35 -5.82 -1.56
CA VAL A 138 6.16 -5.27 -2.22
C VAL A 138 5.05 -6.32 -2.32
N GLU A 139 5.41 -7.58 -2.55
CA GLU A 139 4.47 -8.71 -2.63
C GLU A 139 3.75 -8.91 -1.29
N THR A 140 4.46 -8.76 -0.17
CA THR A 140 3.84 -8.83 1.17
C THR A 140 2.84 -7.70 1.39
N PHE A 141 3.20 -6.45 1.06
CA PHE A 141 2.27 -5.32 1.19
C PHE A 141 1.11 -5.37 0.20
N ALA A 142 1.34 -5.90 -1.01
CA ALA A 142 0.29 -6.17 -1.99
C ALA A 142 -0.70 -7.21 -1.47
N HIS A 143 -0.21 -8.31 -0.89
CA HIS A 143 -1.04 -9.35 -0.29
C HIS A 143 -1.92 -8.81 0.85
N ILE A 144 -1.32 -8.05 1.77
CA ILE A 144 -2.04 -7.36 2.86
C ILE A 144 -3.09 -6.38 2.29
N SER A 145 -2.72 -5.60 1.28
CA SER A 145 -3.60 -4.59 0.69
C SER A 145 -4.79 -5.21 -0.06
N LEU A 146 -4.56 -6.31 -0.77
CA LEU A 146 -5.61 -7.08 -1.42
C LEU A 146 -6.54 -7.73 -0.40
N PHE A 147 -5.99 -8.23 0.72
CA PHE A 147 -6.81 -8.71 1.84
C PHE A 147 -7.72 -7.61 2.38
N TYR A 148 -7.19 -6.40 2.60
CA TYR A 148 -8.00 -5.24 2.97
C TYR A 148 -9.07 -4.91 1.94
N CYS A 149 -8.76 -4.97 0.64
CA CYS A 149 -9.76 -4.78 -0.40
C CYS A 149 -10.86 -5.86 -0.38
N ALA A 150 -10.54 -7.09 0.02
CA ALA A 150 -11.50 -8.18 0.10
C ALA A 150 -12.48 -8.02 1.27
N VAL A 151 -12.02 -7.50 2.41
CA VAL A 151 -12.80 -7.42 3.66
C VAL A 151 -13.45 -6.06 3.91
N MET A 152 -12.77 -4.97 3.57
CA MET A 152 -13.22 -3.59 3.82
C MET A 152 -14.23 -3.11 2.77
N PRO A 153 -15.05 -2.08 3.05
CA PRO A 153 -16.02 -1.53 2.10
C PRO A 153 -15.35 -0.62 1.04
N VAL A 154 -14.27 -1.08 0.41
CA VAL A 154 -13.50 -0.30 -0.58
C VAL A 154 -14.28 -0.01 -1.88
N GLY A 155 -15.34 -0.78 -2.12
CA GLY A 155 -16.28 -0.56 -3.22
C GLY A 155 -17.31 0.54 -2.95
N ALA A 156 -17.39 1.11 -1.74
CA ALA A 156 -18.36 2.16 -1.41
C ALA A 156 -17.97 3.56 -1.91
N ALA A 157 -16.84 3.71 -2.63
CA ALA A 157 -16.46 4.98 -3.25
C ALA A 157 -15.74 4.78 -4.59
N PHE A 158 -15.95 5.73 -5.51
CA PHE A 158 -15.31 5.79 -6.83
C PHE A 158 -15.46 4.50 -7.66
N SER A 159 -16.56 3.76 -7.48
CA SER A 159 -16.77 2.44 -8.05
C SER A 159 -17.97 2.41 -9.00
N LEU A 160 -17.93 1.49 -9.97
CA LEU A 160 -19.09 1.17 -10.78
C LEU A 160 -20.23 0.55 -9.96
N ASP A 161 -19.91 -0.18 -8.89
CA ASP A 161 -20.90 -0.77 -7.98
C ASP A 161 -21.78 0.30 -7.30
N VAL A 162 -21.20 1.43 -6.86
CA VAL A 162 -21.97 2.55 -6.31
C VAL A 162 -22.76 3.26 -7.41
N ARG A 163 -22.15 3.51 -8.57
CA ARG A 163 -22.83 4.15 -9.71
C ARG A 163 -24.02 3.34 -10.22
N ALA A 164 -23.93 2.01 -10.15
CA ALA A 164 -25.00 1.09 -10.51
C ALA A 164 -26.01 0.86 -9.39
N GLY A 165 -25.88 1.54 -8.24
CA GLY A 165 -26.81 1.40 -7.10
C GLY A 165 -26.68 0.09 -6.32
N ARG A 166 -25.64 -0.74 -6.56
CA ARG A 166 -25.41 -2.01 -5.85
C ARG A 166 -24.86 -1.80 -4.45
N LEU A 167 -24.14 -0.69 -4.22
CA LEU A 167 -23.55 -0.32 -2.94
C LEU A 167 -23.92 1.12 -2.58
N SER A 168 -24.03 1.39 -1.28
CA SER A 168 -24.23 2.75 -0.76
C SER A 168 -22.89 3.48 -0.61
N GLY A 169 -22.81 4.69 -1.13
CA GLY A 169 -21.68 5.61 -0.91
C GLY A 169 -21.81 6.46 0.37
N ALA A 170 -22.82 6.22 1.19
CA ALA A 170 -23.05 6.98 2.41
C ALA A 170 -21.95 6.74 3.46
N PRO A 171 -21.65 7.74 4.32
CA PRO A 171 -20.78 7.54 5.46
C PRO A 171 -21.26 6.39 6.35
N SER A 172 -20.34 5.56 6.83
CA SER A 172 -20.68 4.39 7.64
C SER A 172 -19.67 4.13 8.75
N ALA A 173 -20.12 3.48 9.83
CA ALA A 173 -19.25 3.03 10.91
C ALA A 173 -18.21 2.00 10.42
N LEU A 174 -18.58 1.14 9.47
CA LEU A 174 -17.68 0.17 8.88
C LEU A 174 -16.53 0.84 8.09
N ALA A 175 -16.82 1.92 7.36
CA ALA A 175 -15.79 2.70 6.69
C ALA A 175 -14.82 3.32 7.71
N THR A 176 -15.33 3.82 8.84
CA THR A 176 -14.51 4.35 9.93
C THR A 176 -13.60 3.29 10.53
N LEU A 177 -14.16 2.15 10.93
CA LEU A 177 -13.39 1.05 11.50
C LEU A 177 -12.30 0.58 10.55
N SER A 178 -12.63 0.42 9.27
CA SER A 178 -11.70 -0.01 8.21
C SER A 178 -10.56 1.00 8.03
N LEU A 179 -10.88 2.30 8.00
CA LEU A 179 -9.88 3.36 7.92
C LEU A 179 -8.98 3.40 9.17
N ARG A 180 -9.55 3.24 10.37
CA ARG A 180 -8.76 3.18 11.62
C ARG A 180 -7.83 1.98 11.64
N MET A 181 -8.30 0.83 11.19
CA MET A 181 -7.47 -0.38 11.08
C MET A 181 -6.27 -0.13 10.16
N LEU A 182 -6.50 0.45 8.97
CA LEU A 182 -5.42 0.81 8.04
C LEU A 182 -4.44 1.82 8.66
N GLN A 183 -4.95 2.88 9.29
CA GLN A 183 -4.14 3.91 9.92
C GLN A 183 -3.26 3.36 11.05
N VAL A 184 -3.84 2.57 11.95
CA VAL A 184 -3.11 1.93 13.05
C VAL A 184 -2.10 0.94 12.50
N HIS A 185 -2.46 0.12 11.51
CA HIS A 185 -1.52 -0.82 10.91
C HIS A 185 -0.29 -0.11 10.33
N LEU A 186 -0.48 0.98 9.57
CA LEU A 186 0.64 1.76 9.05
C LEU A 186 1.50 2.36 10.17
N CYS A 187 0.87 2.90 11.22
CA CYS A 187 1.62 3.37 12.39
C CYS A 187 2.47 2.28 13.02
N LEU A 188 1.95 1.05 13.13
CA LEU A 188 2.69 -0.10 13.65
C LEU A 188 3.84 -0.50 12.73
N ILE A 189 3.63 -0.55 11.42
CA ILE A 189 4.67 -0.89 10.43
C ILE A 189 5.83 0.12 10.50
N TYR A 190 5.53 1.42 10.41
CA TYR A 190 6.57 2.46 10.46
C TYR A 190 7.29 2.50 11.81
N LEU A 191 6.55 2.35 12.92
CA LEU A 191 7.18 2.32 14.24
C LEU A 191 8.06 1.08 14.42
N ALA A 192 7.58 -0.11 14.04
CA ALA A 192 8.34 -1.35 14.19
C ALA A 192 9.63 -1.30 13.36
N THR A 193 9.53 -0.91 12.09
CA THR A 193 10.70 -0.77 11.20
C THR A 193 11.66 0.32 11.68
N GLY A 194 11.16 1.45 12.17
CA GLY A 194 12.00 2.51 12.73
C GLY A 194 12.72 2.10 14.01
N LEU A 195 12.04 1.38 14.92
CA LEU A 195 12.64 0.87 16.15
C LEU A 195 13.67 -0.22 15.87
N GLU A 196 13.39 -1.14 14.95
CA GLU A 196 14.34 -2.17 14.51
C GLU A 196 15.63 -1.52 13.96
N LYS A 197 15.48 -0.53 13.08
CA LYS A 197 16.62 0.24 12.56
C LYS A 197 17.37 0.96 13.67
N LEU A 198 16.67 1.61 14.60
CA LEU A 198 17.29 2.33 15.72
C LEU A 198 18.14 1.43 16.63
N LEU A 199 17.80 0.14 16.75
CA LEU A 199 18.61 -0.84 17.48
C LEU A 199 19.91 -1.19 16.73
N GLY A 200 19.90 -1.12 15.40
CA GLY A 200 21.05 -1.35 14.53
C GLY A 200 22.19 -0.33 14.72
N PRO A 201 23.45 -0.75 14.93
CA PRO A 201 24.59 0.15 15.11
C PRO A 201 24.79 1.11 13.93
N VAL A 202 24.72 0.58 12.70
CA VAL A 202 24.91 1.30 11.45
C VAL A 202 23.93 2.48 11.29
N TRP A 203 22.70 2.34 11.76
CA TRP A 203 21.69 3.40 11.75
C TRP A 203 21.97 4.48 12.79
N ARG A 204 22.45 4.10 13.98
CA ARG A 204 22.85 5.04 15.04
C ARG A 204 24.08 5.84 14.63
N ASP A 205 25.06 5.19 14.00
CA ASP A 205 26.28 5.83 13.49
C ASP A 205 26.01 6.74 12.27
N GLY A 206 24.85 6.57 11.63
CA GLY A 206 24.38 7.40 10.53
C GLY A 206 24.98 7.01 9.16
N THR A 207 25.49 5.79 9.04
CA THR A 207 26.14 5.29 7.80
C THR A 207 25.24 4.38 6.97
N ALA A 208 24.05 4.02 7.46
CA ALA A 208 23.16 3.06 6.79
C ALA A 208 22.85 3.39 5.33
N LEU A 209 22.51 4.64 5.02
CA LEU A 209 22.22 5.01 3.63
C LEU A 209 23.45 4.95 2.74
N TRP A 210 24.65 5.21 3.25
CA TRP A 210 25.87 5.00 2.47
C TRP A 210 26.05 3.52 2.15
N GLU A 211 25.93 2.66 3.16
CA GLU A 211 26.08 1.21 2.97
C GLU A 211 25.05 0.65 1.97
N VAL A 212 23.80 1.10 2.03
CA VAL A 212 22.76 0.68 1.08
C VAL A 212 23.03 1.20 -0.32
N LEU A 213 23.36 2.48 -0.49
CA LEU A 213 23.56 3.07 -1.82
C LEU A 213 24.82 2.55 -2.53
N MET A 214 25.79 2.00 -1.81
CA MET A 214 26.96 1.34 -2.42
C MET A 214 26.74 -0.14 -2.74
N GLN A 215 25.59 -0.72 -2.41
CA GLN A 215 25.30 -2.11 -2.77
C GLN A 215 25.03 -2.23 -4.28
N PRO A 216 25.63 -3.21 -4.97
CA PRO A 216 25.46 -3.37 -6.41
C PRO A 216 23.99 -3.47 -6.86
N GLN A 217 23.13 -4.10 -6.06
CA GLN A 217 21.70 -4.22 -6.38
C GLN A 217 20.93 -2.89 -6.40
N TYR A 218 21.45 -1.85 -5.74
CA TYR A 218 20.82 -0.53 -5.67
C TYR A 218 21.59 0.54 -6.45
N GLY A 219 22.61 0.15 -7.22
CA GLY A 219 23.49 1.05 -7.99
C GLY A 219 22.82 1.68 -9.21
N GLN A 220 21.69 2.37 -9.03
CA GLN A 220 21.00 3.10 -10.10
C GLN A 220 21.81 4.30 -10.59
N PHE A 221 22.57 4.92 -9.68
CA PHE A 221 23.42 6.08 -9.94
C PHE A 221 24.77 5.92 -9.25
N ASP A 222 25.76 6.68 -9.70
CA ASP A 222 27.03 6.79 -8.99
C ASP A 222 26.89 7.72 -7.78
N PHE A 223 27.00 7.14 -6.59
CA PHE A 223 26.92 7.84 -5.31
C PHE A 223 28.29 8.02 -4.63
N ALA A 224 29.41 7.74 -5.32
CA ALA A 224 30.76 7.86 -4.74
C ALA A 224 31.06 9.27 -4.19
N TRP A 225 30.45 10.31 -4.78
CA TRP A 225 30.55 11.69 -4.32
C TRP A 225 30.02 11.92 -2.89
N LEU A 226 29.16 11.04 -2.36
CA LEU A 226 28.71 11.14 -0.96
C LEU A 226 29.87 10.98 0.03
N ALA A 227 31.01 10.38 -0.39
CA ALA A 227 32.21 10.27 0.43
C ALA A 227 32.80 11.64 0.81
N VAL A 228 32.62 12.67 -0.03
CA VAL A 228 33.10 14.04 0.26
C VAL A 228 32.09 14.87 1.06
N VAL A 229 30.85 14.40 1.22
CA VAL A 229 29.79 15.07 2.00
C VAL A 229 29.12 14.12 3.01
N PRO A 230 29.88 13.50 3.93
CA PRO A 230 29.36 12.46 4.83
C PRO A 230 28.25 12.95 5.76
N TRP A 231 28.16 14.26 6.03
CA TRP A 231 27.08 14.84 6.82
C TRP A 231 25.71 14.69 6.15
N LEU A 232 25.65 14.66 4.81
CA LEU A 232 24.40 14.48 4.06
C LEU A 232 23.86 13.06 4.23
N VAL A 233 24.76 12.06 4.24
CA VAL A 233 24.43 10.65 4.52
C VAL A 233 23.87 10.53 5.94
N LYS A 234 24.54 11.13 6.93
CA LYS A 234 24.09 11.10 8.33
C LYS A 234 22.73 11.75 8.50
N LEU A 235 22.55 12.95 7.94
CA LEU A 235 21.28 13.68 8.00
C LEU A 235 20.15 12.88 7.36
N SER A 236 20.40 12.26 6.21
CA SER A 236 19.39 11.45 5.52
C SER A 236 19.07 10.18 6.30
N THR A 237 20.08 9.52 6.88
CA THR A 237 19.92 8.28 7.66
C THR A 237 19.10 8.53 8.93
N TRP A 238 19.45 9.56 9.70
CA TRP A 238 18.67 9.95 10.88
C TRP A 238 17.32 10.57 10.52
N GLY A 239 17.22 11.22 9.35
CA GLY A 239 15.96 11.69 8.79
C GLY A 239 14.97 10.55 8.57
N THR A 240 15.41 9.43 7.98
CA THR A 240 14.60 8.21 7.85
C THR A 240 14.13 7.70 9.22
N LEU A 241 15.02 7.61 10.22
CA LEU A 241 14.63 7.19 11.58
C LEU A 241 13.59 8.13 12.19
N ALA A 242 13.78 9.44 12.06
CA ALA A 242 12.84 10.44 12.58
C ALA A 242 11.47 10.30 11.91
N VAL A 243 11.44 10.10 10.58
CA VAL A 243 10.20 9.89 9.82
C VAL A 243 9.50 8.59 10.25
N GLU A 244 10.21 7.48 10.37
CA GLU A 244 9.58 6.19 10.70
C GLU A 244 9.10 6.12 12.16
N VAL A 245 9.96 6.49 13.12
CA VAL A 245 9.61 6.46 14.56
C VAL A 245 8.55 7.50 14.89
N GLY A 246 8.66 8.71 14.32
CA GLY A 246 7.72 9.79 14.59
C GLY A 246 6.37 9.62 13.88
N TYR A 247 6.28 8.81 12.81
CA TYR A 247 5.06 8.61 12.04
C TYR A 247 3.88 8.24 12.94
N ALA A 248 4.07 7.28 13.84
CA ALA A 248 3.00 6.71 14.66
C ALA A 248 2.29 7.72 15.57
N VAL A 249 2.98 8.79 15.96
CA VAL A 249 2.46 9.82 16.87
C VAL A 249 2.11 11.09 16.10
N CYS A 250 3.00 11.55 15.23
CA CYS A 250 2.92 12.87 14.66
C CYS A 250 2.06 12.96 13.39
N VAL A 251 1.63 11.83 12.81
CA VAL A 251 0.68 11.83 11.67
C VAL A 251 -0.78 12.12 12.09
N TRP A 252 -1.14 11.89 13.35
CA TRP A 252 -2.52 12.05 13.83
C TRP A 252 -3.00 13.50 13.92
N PRO A 253 -2.24 14.44 14.55
CA PRO A 253 -2.68 15.81 14.71
C PRO A 253 -2.82 16.52 13.37
N ARG A 254 -3.91 17.27 13.18
CA ARG A 254 -4.19 17.98 11.92
C ARG A 254 -3.07 18.93 11.47
N ARG A 255 -2.39 19.58 12.42
CA ARG A 255 -1.31 20.55 12.15
C ARG A 255 -0.07 19.89 11.55
N THR A 256 0.26 18.68 11.99
CA THR A 256 1.48 17.98 11.61
C THR A 256 1.22 16.98 10.49
N ARG A 257 0.00 16.43 10.37
CA ARG A 257 -0.35 15.38 9.40
C ARG A 257 0.17 15.64 7.99
N GLY A 258 -0.05 16.84 7.44
CA GLY A 258 0.38 17.17 6.08
C GLY A 258 1.89 17.07 5.89
N LEU A 259 2.66 17.55 6.86
CA LEU A 259 4.12 17.44 6.87
C LEU A 259 4.55 15.98 6.91
N TRP A 260 3.97 15.16 7.80
CA TRP A 260 4.36 13.75 7.93
C TRP A 260 3.99 12.92 6.70
N VAL A 261 2.82 13.17 6.10
CA VAL A 261 2.46 12.56 4.81
C VAL A 261 3.48 12.95 3.73
N ALA A 262 3.84 14.23 3.64
CA ALA A 262 4.81 14.70 2.64
C ALA A 262 6.21 14.12 2.86
N LEU A 263 6.68 14.04 4.11
CA LEU A 263 7.98 13.46 4.46
C LEU A 263 8.02 11.96 4.14
N THR A 264 6.97 11.21 4.50
CA THR A 264 6.89 9.77 4.21
C THR A 264 6.81 9.50 2.71
N VAL A 265 6.00 10.25 1.97
CA VAL A 265 5.94 10.13 0.50
C VAL A 265 7.26 10.54 -0.14
N GLY A 266 7.90 11.61 0.34
CA GLY A 266 9.21 12.06 -0.14
C GLY A 266 10.31 11.04 0.12
N MET A 267 10.31 10.40 1.28
CA MET A 267 11.22 9.31 1.62
C MET A 267 11.03 8.13 0.66
N HIS A 268 9.79 7.68 0.43
CA HIS A 268 9.52 6.60 -0.52
C HIS A 268 9.85 6.97 -1.96
N LEU A 269 9.63 8.22 -2.37
CA LEU A 269 10.08 8.71 -3.67
C LEU A 269 11.62 8.67 -3.78
N GLY A 270 12.34 9.05 -2.73
CA GLY A 270 13.79 8.91 -2.64
C GLY A 270 14.22 7.45 -2.81
N ILE A 271 13.58 6.52 -2.13
CA ILE A 271 13.83 5.07 -2.28
C ILE A 271 13.54 4.61 -3.71
N ALA A 272 12.44 5.05 -4.32
CA ALA A 272 12.05 4.67 -5.67
C ALA A 272 13.11 5.09 -6.70
N VAL A 273 13.57 6.34 -6.61
CA VAL A 273 14.53 6.92 -7.55
C VAL A 273 15.93 6.38 -7.29
N MET A 274 16.41 6.46 -6.05
CA MET A 274 17.81 6.17 -5.72
C MET A 274 18.11 4.68 -5.67
N MET A 275 17.15 3.84 -5.25
CA MET A 275 17.35 2.39 -5.08
C MET A 275 16.61 1.56 -6.15
N GLY A 276 15.82 2.19 -7.03
CA GLY A 276 15.08 1.48 -8.08
C GLY A 276 13.87 0.69 -7.57
N LEU A 277 13.46 0.87 -6.31
CA LEU A 277 12.38 0.11 -5.67
C LEU A 277 11.00 0.75 -5.91
N TRP A 278 10.68 1.03 -7.17
CA TRP A 278 9.52 1.85 -7.56
C TRP A 278 8.16 1.24 -7.18
N LEU A 279 7.98 -0.09 -7.30
CA LEU A 279 6.74 -0.76 -6.90
C LEU A 279 6.51 -0.73 -5.38
N PHE A 280 7.56 -1.02 -4.60
CA PHE A 280 7.51 -0.97 -3.14
C PHE A 280 7.15 0.44 -2.65
N SER A 281 7.89 1.44 -3.12
CA SER A 281 7.65 2.85 -2.79
C SER A 281 6.27 3.33 -3.23
N GLY A 282 5.81 2.89 -4.41
CA GLY A 282 4.46 3.15 -4.89
C GLY A 282 3.41 2.61 -3.93
N MET A 283 3.55 1.35 -3.50
CA MET A 283 2.60 0.70 -2.59
C MET A 283 2.51 1.43 -1.25
N MET A 284 3.67 1.76 -0.66
CA MET A 284 3.72 2.49 0.61
C MET A 284 3.16 3.92 0.47
N THR A 285 3.40 4.58 -0.66
CA THR A 285 2.83 5.89 -0.99
C THR A 285 1.31 5.83 -1.09
N VAL A 286 0.75 4.82 -1.78
CA VAL A 286 -0.70 4.60 -1.87
C VAL A 286 -1.30 4.38 -0.50
N LEU A 287 -0.70 3.53 0.33
CA LEU A 287 -1.18 3.23 1.68
C LEU A 287 -1.20 4.48 2.56
N THR A 288 -0.09 5.22 2.63
CA THR A 288 0.02 6.47 3.41
C THR A 288 -0.94 7.54 2.89
N PHE A 289 -1.01 7.73 1.56
CA PHE A 289 -1.89 8.72 0.97
C PHE A 289 -3.37 8.38 1.18
N ALA A 290 -3.78 7.13 0.97
CA ALA A 290 -5.16 6.72 1.25
C ALA A 290 -5.52 6.91 2.73
N ALA A 291 -4.65 6.47 3.65
CA ALA A 291 -4.93 6.50 5.08
C ALA A 291 -4.95 7.92 5.69
N PHE A 292 -4.02 8.79 5.29
CA PHE A 292 -3.82 10.10 5.94
C PHE A 292 -3.77 11.28 4.96
N GLY A 293 -3.42 11.06 3.69
CA GLY A 293 -3.28 12.10 2.68
C GLY A 293 -4.60 12.55 2.04
N TRP A 294 -5.48 11.63 1.66
CA TRP A 294 -6.74 11.92 0.99
C TRP A 294 -7.62 12.91 1.76
N PRO A 295 -7.80 12.80 3.09
CA PRO A 295 -8.59 13.78 3.84
C PRO A 295 -8.08 15.22 3.68
N LEU A 296 -6.76 15.43 3.55
CA LEU A 296 -6.19 16.76 3.36
C LEU A 296 -6.60 17.35 2.00
N VAL A 297 -6.57 16.53 0.95
CA VAL A 297 -6.97 16.92 -0.41
C VAL A 297 -8.47 17.19 -0.46
N ALA A 298 -9.28 16.30 0.11
CA ALA A 298 -10.73 16.45 0.14
C ALA A 298 -11.16 17.71 0.90
N GLU A 299 -10.57 18.00 2.07
CA GLU A 299 -10.83 19.22 2.84
C GLU A 299 -10.46 20.49 2.04
N ALA A 300 -9.33 20.48 1.33
CA ALA A 300 -8.90 21.59 0.47
C ALA A 300 -9.84 21.80 -0.74
N MET A 301 -10.27 20.72 -1.40
CA MET A 301 -11.21 20.79 -2.52
C MET A 301 -12.56 21.38 -2.10
N VAL A 302 -13.12 20.93 -0.98
CA VAL A 302 -14.40 21.46 -0.46
C VAL A 302 -14.29 22.95 -0.12
N THR A 303 -13.18 23.36 0.49
CA THR A 303 -12.94 24.78 0.85
C THR A 303 -12.87 25.66 -0.40
N ARG A 304 -12.16 25.22 -1.44
CA ARG A 304 -12.08 25.92 -2.73
C ARG A 304 -13.44 26.05 -3.41
N VAL A 305 -14.22 24.97 -3.46
CA VAL A 305 -15.57 24.99 -4.05
C VAL A 305 -16.49 25.95 -3.31
N ARG A 306 -16.47 25.95 -1.96
CA ARG A 306 -17.22 26.91 -1.15
C ARG A 306 -16.81 28.35 -1.42
N ALA A 307 -15.52 28.64 -1.51
CA ALA A 307 -15.03 29.96 -1.85
C ALA A 307 -15.51 30.42 -3.25
N MET A 308 -15.44 29.55 -4.25
CA MET A 308 -15.95 29.83 -5.60
C MET A 308 -17.46 30.05 -5.66
N ALA A 309 -18.24 29.30 -4.86
CA ALA A 309 -19.69 29.45 -4.79
C ALA A 309 -20.15 30.74 -4.07
N LEU A 310 -19.31 31.33 -3.22
CA LEU A 310 -19.61 32.57 -2.49
C LEU A 310 -19.18 33.86 -3.23
N LEU A 311 -18.27 33.74 -4.21
CA LEU A 311 -17.81 34.85 -5.06
C LEU A 311 -18.85 35.49 -6.01
N PRO A 312 -20.00 34.88 -6.40
CA PRO A 312 -20.99 35.52 -7.27
C PRO A 312 -21.74 36.70 -6.65
N PHE A 313 -21.67 36.94 -5.33
CA PHE A 313 -22.52 37.92 -4.64
C PHE A 313 -21.86 39.29 -4.37
N HIS A 314 -20.63 39.55 -4.80
CA HIS A 314 -19.92 40.81 -4.53
C HIS A 314 -19.63 41.69 -5.77
N SER A 315 -20.32 41.48 -6.89
CA SER A 315 -20.22 42.39 -8.05
C SER A 315 -21.58 42.75 -8.63
N SER A 316 -22.33 43.58 -7.91
CA SER A 316 -23.25 44.52 -8.55
C SER A 316 -22.77 45.94 -8.22
N PRO A 317 -22.23 46.70 -9.18
CA PRO A 317 -21.99 48.11 -8.98
C PRO A 317 -23.34 48.81 -8.96
N THR A 318 -23.70 49.38 -7.82
CA THR A 318 -24.78 50.37 -7.71
C THR A 318 -24.49 51.50 -8.70
N ARG A 319 -25.37 51.65 -9.69
CA ARG A 319 -25.48 52.88 -10.50
C ARG A 319 -26.13 53.98 -9.69
#